data_AF-A0A920RFD1-F1
#
_entry.id   AF-A0A920RFD1-F1
#
_cell.length_a   1.000
_cell.length_b   1.000
_cell.length_c   1.000
_cell.angle_alpha   90.00
_cell.angle_beta   90.00
_cell.angle_gamma   90.00
#
_symmetry.space_group_name_H-M   'P 1'
#
loop_
_entity.id
_entity.type
_entity.pdbx_description
1 polymer ?
#
loop_
_entity_poly.entity_id
_entity_poly.type
_entity_poly.pdbx_seq_one_letter_code
_entity_poly.pdbx_strand_id
1 'polypeptide(L)'
;MNGGHDLGGMHGLGAVNPESETDEPVFHHSWERRVFALTLATGFLGRWNLDQSRHARERQHPMDYLRNTYYENWLAGLQTLLVDSGLLTTAELQSGSCDESFPDHERVLTKKEVHKKLQEGKSVELPLWEPPEFFVGQVVVVVNRHPIGHTRAPRYTRGRRGTVSTDMAATFFLMTMQGGIKRANTFTPSALAQSNYGERITQAMIWFTLISGNLI
;
A
#
# COMPACT_ATOMS: atom_id res chain seq x y z
N MET A 1 -6.01 -5.68 -6.75
CA MET A 1 -5.18 -6.10 -7.88
C MET A 1 -4.56 -7.45 -7.58
N ASN A 2 -4.52 -8.36 -8.55
CA ASN A 2 -3.79 -9.62 -8.45
C ASN A 2 -2.43 -9.44 -9.15
N GLY A 3 -1.41 -8.99 -8.41
CA GLY A 3 -0.09 -8.66 -8.97
C GLY A 3 1.07 -9.37 -8.25
N GLY A 4 2.30 -9.06 -8.68
CA GLY A 4 3.54 -9.64 -8.12
C GLY A 4 3.79 -9.30 -6.64
N HIS A 5 3.09 -8.31 -6.09
CA HIS A 5 3.18 -7.91 -4.69
C HIS A 5 2.38 -8.79 -3.72
N ASP A 6 1.37 -9.51 -4.20
CA ASP A 6 0.45 -10.27 -3.34
C ASP A 6 0.97 -11.71 -3.13
N LEU A 7 2.03 -11.86 -2.36
CA LEU A 7 2.78 -13.12 -2.26
C LEU A 7 2.28 -14.10 -1.17
N GLY A 8 1.23 -13.74 -0.44
CA GLY A 8 0.74 -14.53 0.69
C GLY A 8 0.31 -15.95 0.28
N GLY A 9 0.94 -16.97 0.89
CA GLY A 9 0.66 -18.37 0.63
C GLY A 9 1.30 -18.95 -0.64
N MET A 10 2.22 -18.23 -1.28
CA MET A 10 2.98 -18.76 -2.42
C MET A 10 4.13 -19.66 -1.95
N HIS A 11 4.41 -20.71 -2.73
CA HIS A 11 5.58 -21.57 -2.57
C HIS A 11 6.66 -21.23 -3.60
N GLY A 12 7.89 -21.69 -3.37
CA GLY A 12 8.97 -21.59 -4.36
C GLY A 12 9.79 -20.29 -4.33
N LEU A 13 9.68 -19.48 -3.27
CA LEU A 13 10.46 -18.24 -3.11
C LEU A 13 11.83 -18.44 -2.44
N GLY A 14 12.17 -19.67 -2.07
CA GLY A 14 13.42 -19.98 -1.35
C GLY A 14 13.35 -19.67 0.15
N ALA A 15 14.49 -19.80 0.81
CA ALA A 15 14.64 -19.49 2.22
C ALA A 15 14.76 -17.97 2.44
N VAL A 16 14.26 -17.48 3.57
CA VAL A 16 14.53 -16.11 4.02
C VAL A 16 16.02 -16.03 4.38
N ASN A 17 16.74 -15.09 3.76
CA ASN A 17 18.18 -14.89 3.95
C ASN A 17 18.47 -13.42 4.27
N PRO A 18 18.17 -12.97 5.51
CA PRO A 18 18.41 -11.59 5.90
C PRO A 18 19.90 -11.37 6.22
N GLU A 19 20.37 -10.14 6.01
CA GLU A 19 21.62 -9.70 6.61
C GLU A 19 21.47 -9.63 8.15
N SER A 20 22.59 -9.64 8.87
CA SER A 20 22.54 -9.44 10.33
C SER A 20 22.04 -8.02 10.63
N GLU A 21 21.16 -7.86 11.62
CA GLU A 21 20.66 -6.54 12.05
C GLU A 21 21.79 -5.58 12.49
N THR A 22 22.94 -6.13 12.91
CA THR A 22 24.13 -5.33 13.27
C THR A 22 24.90 -4.81 12.06
N ASP A 23 24.76 -5.49 10.92
CA ASP A 23 25.59 -5.29 9.74
C ASP A 23 24.81 -4.65 8.58
N GLU A 24 23.47 -4.77 8.59
CA GLU A 24 22.59 -4.18 7.59
C GLU A 24 22.56 -2.64 7.72
N PRO A 25 23.10 -1.89 6.74
CA PRO A 25 23.01 -0.44 6.75
C PRO A 25 21.58 0.01 6.43
N VAL A 26 21.19 1.20 6.91
CA VAL A 26 19.88 1.81 6.56
C VAL A 26 19.70 1.99 5.05
N PHE A 27 20.81 2.24 4.34
CA PHE A 27 20.86 2.31 2.88
C PHE A 27 22.15 1.62 2.41
N HIS A 28 22.03 0.57 1.60
CA HIS A 28 23.14 -0.13 0.95
C HIS A 28 23.83 0.75 -0.09
N HIS A 29 23.08 1.62 -0.74
CA HIS A 29 23.61 2.53 -1.76
C HIS A 29 23.16 3.98 -1.60
N SER A 30 24.00 4.91 -2.05
CA SER A 30 23.72 6.35 -1.97
C SER A 30 22.47 6.77 -2.76
N TRP A 31 22.13 6.05 -3.84
CA TRP A 31 20.94 6.30 -4.64
C TRP A 31 19.65 5.94 -3.90
N GLU A 32 19.67 4.96 -3.00
CA GLU A 32 18.50 4.55 -2.22
C GLU A 32 18.04 5.68 -1.30
N ARG A 33 19.01 6.33 -0.64
CA ARG A 33 18.77 7.53 0.16
C ARG A 33 18.14 8.65 -0.66
N ARG A 34 18.54 8.79 -1.93
CA ARG A 34 17.96 9.78 -2.85
C ARG A 34 16.53 9.41 -3.25
N VAL A 35 16.26 8.16 -3.59
CA VAL A 35 14.90 7.68 -3.93
C VAL A 35 13.96 7.86 -2.74
N PHE A 36 14.41 7.50 -1.53
CA PHE A 36 13.67 7.74 -0.30
C PHE A 36 13.35 9.22 -0.11
N ALA A 37 14.35 10.10 -0.20
CA ALA A 37 14.17 11.53 -0.03
C ALA A 37 13.24 12.15 -1.10
N LEU A 38 13.38 11.75 -2.37
CA LEU A 38 12.51 12.20 -3.46
C LEU A 38 11.07 11.73 -3.26
N THR A 39 10.87 10.47 -2.88
CA THR A 39 9.52 9.93 -2.61
C THR A 39 8.82 10.69 -1.49
N LEU A 40 9.55 10.99 -0.41
CA LEU A 40 9.00 11.82 0.67
C LEU A 40 8.70 13.24 0.20
N ALA A 41 9.66 13.92 -0.42
CA ALA A 41 9.51 15.31 -0.86
C ALA A 41 8.31 15.49 -1.82
N THR A 42 8.20 14.61 -2.81
CA THR A 42 7.11 14.62 -3.80
C THR A 42 5.75 14.26 -3.17
N GLY A 43 5.73 13.41 -2.14
CA GLY A 43 4.52 13.14 -1.36
C GLY A 43 3.95 14.38 -0.64
N PHE A 44 4.77 15.39 -0.37
CA PHE A 44 4.31 16.65 0.22
C PHE A 44 3.69 17.63 -0.79
N LEU A 45 3.84 17.39 -2.11
CA LEU A 45 3.12 18.13 -3.15
C LEU A 45 1.59 17.94 -3.01
N GLY A 46 1.17 16.82 -2.41
CA GLY A 46 -0.25 16.54 -2.17
C GLY A 46 -1.03 16.12 -3.41
N ARG A 47 -0.35 15.85 -4.53
CA ARG A 47 -0.92 15.38 -5.79
C ARG A 47 -1.50 13.96 -5.71
N TRP A 48 -1.06 13.15 -4.74
CA TRP A 48 -1.55 11.80 -4.49
C TRP A 48 -1.51 11.45 -3.00
N ASN A 49 -2.23 10.38 -2.63
CA ASN A 49 -2.22 9.79 -1.28
C ASN A 49 -1.38 8.49 -1.22
N LEU A 50 -1.30 7.91 -0.02
CA LEU A 50 -0.48 6.71 0.23
C LEU A 50 -0.99 5.48 -0.52
N ASP A 51 -2.31 5.32 -0.68
CA ASP A 51 -2.89 4.18 -1.40
C ASP A 51 -2.63 4.26 -2.90
N GLN A 52 -2.69 5.46 -3.48
CA GLN A 52 -2.24 5.70 -4.86
C GLN A 52 -0.74 5.38 -5.02
N SER A 53 0.08 5.74 -4.03
CA SER A 53 1.52 5.40 -4.04
C SER A 53 1.78 3.89 -3.98
N ARG A 54 1.01 3.14 -3.18
CA ARG A 54 1.07 1.67 -3.17
C ARG A 54 0.63 1.12 -4.52
N HIS A 55 -0.51 1.58 -5.02
CA HIS A 55 -1.05 1.12 -6.29
C HIS A 55 -0.11 1.36 -7.48
N ALA A 56 0.61 2.49 -7.50
CA ALA A 56 1.61 2.75 -8.53
C ALA A 56 2.72 1.68 -8.55
N ARG A 57 3.19 1.23 -7.38
CA ARG A 57 4.18 0.13 -7.28
C ARG A 57 3.58 -1.22 -7.68
N GLU A 58 2.32 -1.44 -7.33
CA GLU A 58 1.59 -2.68 -7.63
C GLU A 58 1.32 -2.89 -9.13
N ARG A 59 1.30 -1.81 -9.92
CA ARG A 59 1.02 -1.81 -11.37
C ARG A 59 2.23 -2.20 -12.24
N GLN A 60 3.41 -2.37 -11.66
CA GLN A 60 4.57 -2.88 -12.38
C GLN A 60 4.29 -4.26 -12.98
N HIS A 61 5.01 -4.59 -14.07
CA HIS A 61 4.99 -5.96 -14.57
C HIS A 61 5.45 -6.93 -13.45
N PRO A 62 4.77 -8.06 -13.22
CA PRO A 62 5.06 -8.90 -12.05
C PRO A 62 6.51 -9.39 -11.94
N MET A 63 7.16 -9.63 -13.08
CA MET A 63 8.57 -10.03 -13.11
C MET A 63 9.51 -8.90 -12.69
N ASP A 64 9.19 -7.65 -13.05
CA ASP A 64 10.01 -6.50 -12.68
C ASP A 64 9.88 -6.25 -11.17
N TYR A 65 8.66 -6.34 -10.63
CA TYR A 65 8.43 -6.19 -9.18
C TYR A 65 9.28 -7.18 -8.35
N LEU A 66 9.36 -8.44 -8.80
CA LEU A 66 10.12 -9.49 -8.11
C LEU A 66 11.62 -9.40 -8.33
N ARG A 67 12.06 -8.84 -9.46
CA ARG A 67 13.49 -8.64 -9.76
C ARG A 67 14.05 -7.42 -9.05
N ASN A 68 13.25 -6.37 -8.94
CA ASN A 68 13.64 -5.10 -8.35
C ASN A 68 13.97 -5.25 -6.87
N THR A 69 15.06 -4.63 -6.46
CA THR A 69 15.35 -4.31 -5.07
C THR A 69 14.25 -3.43 -4.47
N TYR A 70 14.24 -3.30 -3.13
CA TYR A 70 13.20 -2.55 -2.43
C TYR A 70 13.08 -1.10 -2.93
N TYR A 71 14.19 -0.38 -3.07
CA TYR A 71 14.17 1.00 -3.52
C TYR A 71 14.00 1.16 -5.04
N GLU A 72 14.30 0.14 -5.85
CA GLU A 72 13.91 0.13 -7.27
C GLU A 72 12.39 0.07 -7.42
N ASN A 73 11.72 -0.74 -6.60
CA ASN A 73 10.25 -0.76 -6.54
C ASN A 73 9.65 0.60 -6.12
N TRP A 74 10.32 1.34 -5.24
CA TRP A 74 9.91 2.70 -4.90
C TRP A 74 10.11 3.68 -6.06
N LEU A 75 11.26 3.60 -6.73
CA LEU A 75 11.59 4.47 -7.86
C LEU A 75 10.60 4.28 -9.02
N ALA A 76 10.30 3.04 -9.39
CA ALA A 76 9.33 2.72 -10.44
C ALA A 76 7.93 3.28 -10.12
N GLY A 77 7.49 3.12 -8.87
CA GLY A 77 6.23 3.71 -8.39
C GLY A 77 6.24 5.23 -8.42
N LEU A 78 7.35 5.86 -8.03
CA LEU A 78 7.50 7.32 -8.04
C LEU A 78 7.45 7.89 -9.47
N GLN A 79 8.20 7.30 -10.40
CA GLN A 79 8.19 7.70 -11.82
C GLN A 79 6.78 7.63 -12.41
N THR A 80 6.05 6.55 -12.11
CA THR A 80 4.66 6.38 -12.53
C THR A 80 3.77 7.50 -11.98
N LEU A 81 3.89 7.84 -10.69
CA LEU A 81 3.09 8.91 -10.08
C LEU A 81 3.41 10.30 -10.66
N LEU A 82 4.69 10.59 -10.92
CA LEU A 82 5.10 11.86 -11.48
C LEU A 82 4.51 12.07 -12.88
N VAL A 83 4.47 11.02 -13.71
CA VAL A 83 3.83 11.07 -15.03
C VAL A 83 2.31 11.14 -14.91
N ASP A 84 1.69 10.27 -14.11
CA ASP A 84 0.24 10.23 -13.94
C ASP A 84 -0.33 11.55 -13.36
N SER A 85 0.47 12.28 -12.58
CA SER A 85 0.09 13.58 -12.02
C SER A 85 0.38 14.77 -12.93
N GLY A 86 1.02 14.54 -14.08
CA GLY A 86 1.42 15.58 -15.04
C GLY A 86 2.57 16.45 -14.57
N LEU A 87 3.32 16.04 -13.53
CA LEU A 87 4.49 16.76 -13.03
C LEU A 87 5.73 16.54 -13.88
N LEU A 88 5.79 15.42 -14.60
CA LEU A 88 6.81 15.10 -15.59
C LEU A 88 6.15 14.44 -16.79
N THR A 89 6.74 14.62 -17.96
CA THR A 89 6.43 13.82 -19.14
C THR A 89 7.29 12.56 -19.20
N THR A 90 6.85 11.56 -19.96
CA THR A 90 7.66 10.36 -20.24
C THR A 90 8.97 10.73 -20.95
N ALA A 91 8.94 11.75 -21.82
CA ALA A 91 10.12 12.22 -22.54
C ALA A 91 11.17 12.82 -21.59
N GLU A 92 10.75 13.65 -20.64
CA GLU A 92 11.64 14.26 -19.63
C GLU A 92 12.28 13.20 -18.71
N LEU A 93 11.52 12.17 -18.33
CA LEU A 93 12.08 11.04 -17.57
C LEU A 93 13.15 10.26 -18.36
N GLN A 94 12.96 10.11 -19.67
CA GLN A 94 13.90 9.38 -20.54
C GLN A 94 15.15 10.22 -20.89
N SER A 95 14.96 11.52 -21.13
CA SER A 95 16.05 12.44 -21.49
C SER A 95 16.85 12.90 -20.26
N GLY A 96 16.26 12.83 -19.06
CA GLY A 96 16.82 13.40 -17.85
C GLY A 96 16.89 14.93 -17.86
N SER A 97 16.22 15.57 -18.82
CA SER A 97 16.19 17.02 -19.02
C SER A 97 14.74 17.50 -18.96
N CYS A 98 14.50 18.64 -18.32
CA CYS A 98 13.19 19.25 -18.20
C CYS A 98 13.05 20.28 -19.34
N ASP A 99 12.01 20.13 -20.16
CA ASP A 99 11.77 21.04 -21.30
C ASP A 99 10.87 22.21 -20.89
N GLU A 100 10.04 22.03 -19.85
CA GLU A 100 9.14 23.06 -19.32
C GLU A 100 9.53 23.51 -17.91
N SER A 101 9.18 24.76 -17.55
CA SER A 101 9.37 25.26 -16.19
C SER A 101 8.38 24.60 -15.24
N PHE A 102 8.88 24.04 -14.14
CA PHE A 102 8.04 23.48 -13.07
C PHE A 102 7.01 24.51 -12.58
N PRO A 103 5.74 24.13 -12.32
CA PRO A 103 4.73 25.10 -11.94
C PRO A 103 5.05 25.81 -10.62
N ASP A 104 5.06 27.15 -10.62
CA ASP A 104 5.43 27.99 -9.47
C ASP A 104 4.50 27.89 -8.24
N HIS A 105 3.33 27.26 -8.38
CA HIS A 105 2.29 27.19 -7.35
C HIS A 105 2.32 25.89 -6.53
N GLU A 106 3.33 25.04 -6.71
CA GLU A 106 3.42 23.76 -6.03
C GLU A 106 3.77 23.89 -4.55
N ARG A 107 3.16 23.02 -3.74
CA ARG A 107 3.47 22.93 -2.31
C ARG A 107 4.79 22.17 -2.11
N VAL A 108 5.91 22.87 -2.20
CA VAL A 108 7.23 22.28 -2.03
C VAL A 108 7.62 22.16 -0.55
N LEU A 109 8.03 20.96 -0.11
CA LEU A 109 8.60 20.77 1.21
C LEU A 109 9.98 21.43 1.28
N THR A 110 10.13 22.46 2.12
CA THR A 110 11.43 23.12 2.29
C THR A 110 12.32 22.37 3.29
N LYS A 111 13.65 22.50 3.16
CA LYS A 111 14.63 21.89 4.08
C LYS A 111 14.34 22.21 5.55
N LYS A 112 13.85 23.41 5.86
CA LYS A 112 13.56 23.87 7.23
C LYS A 112 12.34 23.16 7.84
N GLU A 113 11.43 22.67 7.01
CA GLU A 113 10.17 22.07 7.45
C GLU A 113 10.25 20.55 7.62
N VAL A 114 11.25 19.90 7.02
CA VAL A 114 11.40 18.43 6.98
C VAL A 114 11.23 17.80 8.36
N HIS A 115 12.01 18.25 9.35
CA HIS A 115 12.00 17.64 10.69
C HIS A 115 10.63 17.74 11.36
N LYS A 116 10.04 18.94 11.36
CA LYS A 116 8.72 19.19 11.93
C LYS A 116 7.64 18.35 11.24
N LYS A 117 7.64 18.32 9.91
CA LYS A 117 6.62 17.60 9.12
C LYS A 117 6.69 16.09 9.27
N LEU A 118 7.90 15.53 9.42
CA LEU A 118 8.06 14.10 9.68
C LEU A 118 7.63 13.70 11.10
N GLN A 119 7.84 14.57 12.09
CA GLN A 119 7.38 14.35 13.47
C GLN A 119 5.86 14.45 13.60
N GLU A 120 5.22 15.39 12.90
CA GLU A 120 3.77 15.55 12.91
C GLU A 120 3.04 14.29 12.39
N GLY A 121 3.64 13.59 11.43
CA GLY A 121 3.00 12.47 10.76
C GLY A 121 1.69 12.86 10.07
N LYS A 122 0.92 11.87 9.63
CA LYS A 122 -0.47 12.05 9.21
C LYS A 122 -1.29 10.90 9.76
N SER A 123 -2.24 11.21 10.63
CA SER A 123 -3.21 10.20 11.04
C SER A 123 -4.02 9.74 9.84
N VAL A 124 -4.25 8.44 9.78
CA VAL A 124 -5.16 7.80 8.82
C VAL A 124 -6.53 7.52 9.43
N GLU A 125 -6.68 7.77 10.73
CA GLU A 125 -7.93 7.63 11.45
C GLU A 125 -8.91 8.73 11.05
N LEU A 126 -10.16 8.34 10.87
CA LEU A 126 -11.26 9.22 10.53
C LEU A 126 -12.39 9.05 11.55
N PRO A 127 -13.13 10.13 11.85
CA PRO A 127 -14.31 10.02 12.71
C PRO A 127 -15.35 9.11 12.06
N LEU A 128 -15.95 8.25 12.88
CA LEU A 128 -17.10 7.44 12.52
C LEU A 128 -18.35 8.32 12.40
N TRP A 129 -19.09 8.16 11.30
CA TRP A 129 -20.40 8.80 11.12
C TRP A 129 -21.54 7.82 11.38
N GLU A 130 -21.26 6.52 11.27
CA GLU A 130 -22.19 5.42 11.52
C GLU A 130 -21.54 4.40 12.45
N PRO A 131 -22.33 3.67 13.26
CA PRO A 131 -21.80 2.61 14.10
C PRO A 131 -21.20 1.47 13.24
N PRO A 132 -20.19 0.75 13.75
CA PRO A 132 -19.63 -0.40 13.07
C PRO A 132 -20.68 -1.47 12.73
N GLU A 133 -20.66 -1.96 11.49
CA GLU A 133 -21.55 -3.03 11.01
C GLU A 133 -21.20 -4.40 11.62
N PHE A 134 -19.94 -4.58 12.03
CA PHE A 134 -19.43 -5.80 12.63
C PHE A 134 -18.99 -5.59 14.08
N PHE A 135 -19.03 -6.65 14.88
CA PHE A 135 -18.59 -6.64 16.28
C PHE A 135 -17.60 -7.78 16.56
N VAL A 136 -16.78 -7.60 17.60
CA VAL A 136 -15.81 -8.61 18.05
C VAL A 136 -16.52 -9.91 18.40
N GLY A 137 -16.00 -11.04 17.90
CA GLY A 137 -16.60 -12.37 18.02
C GLY A 137 -17.54 -12.75 16.88
N GLN A 138 -17.93 -11.80 16.01
CA GLN A 138 -18.78 -12.10 14.86
C GLN A 138 -18.03 -12.93 13.81
N VAL A 139 -18.72 -13.94 13.28
CA VAL A 139 -18.23 -14.73 12.15
C VAL A 139 -18.54 -13.99 10.84
N VAL A 140 -17.53 -13.79 10.02
CA VAL A 140 -17.59 -13.05 8.76
C VAL A 140 -16.95 -13.85 7.63
N VAL A 141 -17.31 -13.52 6.39
CA VAL A 141 -16.67 -14.07 5.18
C VAL A 141 -16.09 -12.93 4.37
N VAL A 142 -14.82 -13.05 4.00
CA VAL A 142 -14.18 -12.06 3.12
C VAL A 142 -14.77 -12.19 1.73
N VAL A 143 -15.30 -11.09 1.19
CA VAL A 143 -15.91 -11.08 -0.14
C VAL A 143 -14.90 -11.51 -1.21
N ASN A 144 -15.29 -12.44 -2.07
CA ASN A 144 -14.45 -12.92 -3.16
C ASN A 144 -14.48 -11.97 -4.37
N ARG A 145 -13.71 -10.88 -4.29
CA ARG A 145 -13.58 -9.88 -5.38
C ARG A 145 -12.18 -9.89 -6.00
N HIS A 146 -12.11 -9.65 -7.30
CA HIS A 146 -10.88 -9.58 -8.08
C HIS A 146 -10.72 -8.21 -8.78
N PRO A 147 -10.61 -7.11 -8.03
CA PRO A 147 -10.50 -5.79 -8.63
C PRO A 147 -9.17 -5.64 -9.37
N ILE A 148 -9.20 -5.00 -10.53
CA ILE A 148 -8.01 -4.59 -11.30
C ILE A 148 -7.23 -3.51 -10.53
N GLY A 149 -7.91 -2.55 -9.90
CA GLY A 149 -7.33 -1.48 -9.08
C GLY A 149 -6.90 -1.90 -7.68
N HIS A 150 -6.53 -0.91 -6.88
CA HIS A 150 -5.99 -1.12 -5.54
C HIS A 150 -7.01 -1.80 -4.63
N THR A 151 -6.54 -2.79 -3.88
CA THR A 151 -7.27 -3.41 -2.79
C THR A 151 -6.26 -3.87 -1.76
N ARG A 152 -6.66 -3.86 -0.50
CA ARG A 152 -5.83 -4.45 0.54
C ARG A 152 -6.12 -5.95 0.67
N ALA A 153 -7.29 -6.46 0.28
CA ALA A 153 -7.65 -7.88 0.41
C ALA A 153 -6.74 -8.83 -0.44
N PRO A 154 -5.81 -9.59 0.17
CA PRO A 154 -4.93 -10.56 -0.46
C PRO A 154 -5.74 -11.70 -1.01
N ARG A 155 -5.22 -12.34 -2.04
CA ARG A 155 -5.90 -13.46 -2.68
C ARG A 155 -6.23 -14.59 -1.71
N TYR A 156 -5.32 -14.94 -0.79
CA TYR A 156 -5.48 -16.12 0.07
C TYR A 156 -6.61 -15.99 1.10
N THR A 157 -7.09 -14.78 1.39
CA THR A 157 -8.18 -14.55 2.37
C THR A 157 -9.56 -14.51 1.73
N ARG A 158 -9.65 -14.31 0.41
CA ARG A 158 -10.93 -14.14 -0.29
C ARG A 158 -11.77 -15.40 -0.25
N GLY A 159 -13.06 -15.25 0.02
CA GLY A 159 -14.00 -16.37 0.23
C GLY A 159 -13.79 -17.14 1.53
N ARG A 160 -12.82 -16.74 2.37
CA ARG A 160 -12.55 -17.42 3.64
C ARG A 160 -13.43 -16.87 4.76
N ARG A 161 -13.85 -17.77 5.63
CA ARG A 161 -14.55 -17.47 6.88
C ARG A 161 -13.53 -17.16 7.97
N GLY A 162 -13.81 -16.17 8.80
CA GLY A 162 -13.01 -15.82 9.97
C GLY A 162 -13.87 -15.20 11.06
N THR A 163 -13.26 -14.89 12.20
CA THR A 163 -13.92 -14.25 13.33
C THR A 163 -13.31 -12.87 13.55
N VAL A 164 -14.13 -11.85 13.77
CA VAL A 164 -13.62 -10.51 14.11
C VAL A 164 -12.96 -10.58 15.48
N SER A 165 -11.65 -10.33 15.58
CA SER A 165 -10.94 -10.37 16.87
C SER A 165 -10.80 -9.00 17.51
N THR A 166 -10.79 -7.95 16.70
CA THR A 166 -10.53 -6.59 17.17
C THR A 166 -11.26 -5.60 16.29
N ASP A 167 -11.93 -4.65 16.94
CA ASP A 167 -12.46 -3.46 16.32
C ASP A 167 -11.41 -2.35 16.41
N MET A 168 -11.18 -1.64 15.31
CA MET A 168 -10.16 -0.61 15.21
C MET A 168 -10.78 0.64 14.63
N ALA A 169 -10.19 1.79 14.94
CA ALA A 169 -10.67 3.07 14.44
C ALA A 169 -10.85 3.04 12.91
N ALA A 170 -11.90 3.69 12.41
CA ALA A 170 -12.12 3.79 10.98
C ALA A 170 -10.92 4.45 10.31
N THR A 171 -10.43 3.84 9.24
CA THR A 171 -9.29 4.37 8.48
C THR A 171 -9.72 4.76 7.08
N PHE A 172 -9.02 5.72 6.49
CA PHE A 172 -9.15 6.02 5.07
C PHE A 172 -8.81 4.77 4.21
N PHE A 173 -9.64 4.45 3.21
CA PHE A 173 -9.40 3.34 2.29
C PHE A 173 -9.87 3.70 0.88
N LEU A 174 -8.96 3.71 -0.10
CA LEU A 174 -9.33 3.89 -1.50
C LEU A 174 -9.42 2.54 -2.23
N MET A 175 -10.62 2.12 -2.64
CA MET A 175 -10.81 1.05 -3.64
C MET A 175 -11.00 1.70 -5.01
N THR A 176 -10.01 1.60 -5.90
CA THR A 176 -10.15 2.11 -7.28
C THR A 176 -10.87 1.10 -8.17
N MET A 177 -12.20 1.14 -8.15
CA MET A 177 -13.08 0.58 -9.19
C MET A 177 -14.20 1.60 -9.43
N GLN A 178 -14.11 2.37 -10.53
CA GLN A 178 -15.18 3.21 -11.12
C GLN A 178 -16.19 3.89 -10.15
N GLY A 179 -15.77 4.37 -8.97
CA GLY A 179 -16.77 4.74 -7.94
C GLY A 179 -16.33 5.73 -6.87
N GLY A 180 -15.24 6.48 -7.08
CA GLY A 180 -14.83 7.53 -6.16
C GLY A 180 -14.34 7.05 -4.79
N ILE A 181 -14.13 8.02 -3.90
CA ILE A 181 -13.62 7.83 -2.53
C ILE A 181 -14.72 7.21 -1.67
N LYS A 182 -14.46 6.07 -1.03
CA LYS A 182 -15.36 5.47 -0.02
C LYS A 182 -14.68 5.44 1.34
N ARG A 183 -15.45 5.65 2.41
CA ARG A 183 -14.99 5.48 3.80
C ARG A 183 -15.51 4.15 4.30
N ALA A 184 -14.72 3.41 5.05
CA ALA A 184 -15.13 2.13 5.60
C ALA A 184 -14.35 1.83 6.88
N ASN A 185 -14.99 1.10 7.79
CA ASN A 185 -14.35 0.65 9.02
C ASN A 185 -13.35 -0.45 8.69
N THR A 186 -12.18 -0.38 9.32
CA THR A 186 -11.15 -1.40 9.15
C THR A 186 -11.18 -2.31 10.34
N PHE A 187 -11.47 -3.59 10.08
CA PHE A 187 -11.46 -4.62 11.10
C PHE A 187 -10.23 -5.49 10.94
N THR A 188 -9.73 -6.05 12.03
CA THR A 188 -8.79 -7.17 11.96
C THR A 188 -9.57 -8.45 12.17
N PRO A 189 -9.95 -9.17 11.10
CA PRO A 189 -10.42 -10.54 11.25
C PRO A 189 -9.25 -11.40 11.71
N SER A 190 -9.43 -12.13 12.81
CA SER A 190 -8.63 -13.33 13.06
C SER A 190 -9.23 -14.44 12.21
N ALA A 191 -8.59 -14.74 11.08
CA ALA A 191 -8.84 -16.01 10.44
C ALA A 191 -8.12 -17.07 11.28
N LEU A 192 -8.88 -17.81 12.10
CA LEU A 192 -8.47 -19.16 12.45
C LEU A 192 -8.37 -19.92 11.13
N ALA A 193 -7.16 -20.06 10.61
CA ALA A 193 -6.87 -20.94 9.48
C ALA A 193 -6.97 -22.40 9.94
N GLN A 194 -8.09 -22.81 10.56
CA GLN A 194 -8.43 -24.23 10.64
C GLN A 194 -8.80 -24.67 9.23
N SER A 195 -7.79 -25.16 8.49
CA SER A 195 -7.86 -26.20 7.45
C SER A 195 -6.92 -26.00 6.26
N ASN A 196 -6.11 -24.93 6.18
CA ASN A 196 -5.38 -24.69 4.92
C ASN A 196 -4.02 -25.41 4.78
N TYR A 197 -3.37 -25.90 5.86
CA TYR A 197 -1.98 -26.39 5.77
C TYR A 197 -1.58 -27.52 6.76
N GLY A 198 -2.52 -28.36 7.22
CA GLY A 198 -2.21 -29.33 8.28
C GLY A 198 -1.97 -28.66 9.64
N GLU A 199 -1.85 -29.46 10.71
CA GLU A 199 -2.15 -29.11 12.11
C GLU A 199 -1.36 -27.98 12.80
N ARG A 200 -0.51 -27.20 12.12
CA ARG A 200 0.26 -26.13 12.78
C ARG A 200 0.47 -24.89 11.92
N ILE A 201 -0.45 -23.93 12.00
CA ILE A 201 -0.12 -22.51 11.78
C ILE A 201 -0.87 -21.66 12.82
N THR A 202 -0.09 -20.90 13.60
CA THR A 202 -0.54 -19.89 14.55
C THR A 202 -0.97 -18.63 13.81
N GLN A 203 -2.20 -18.18 14.07
CA GLN A 203 -2.75 -16.84 13.96
C GLN A 203 -2.04 -15.85 13.00
N ALA A 204 -2.58 -15.68 11.79
CA ALA A 204 -2.22 -14.55 10.94
C ALA A 204 -3.09 -13.35 11.32
N MET A 205 -2.50 -12.32 11.92
CA MET A 205 -3.13 -11.00 12.08
C MET A 205 -3.14 -10.31 10.72
N ILE A 206 -4.33 -10.07 10.21
CA ILE A 206 -4.53 -9.69 8.83
C ILE A 206 -5.42 -8.46 8.78
N TRP A 207 -4.87 -7.35 8.29
CA TRP A 207 -5.50 -6.03 8.28
C TRP A 207 -6.25 -5.77 6.97
N PHE A 208 -7.55 -6.10 6.87
CA PHE A 208 -8.37 -5.73 5.71
C PHE A 208 -9.69 -5.08 6.07
N THR A 209 -9.98 -3.99 5.36
CA THR A 209 -11.29 -3.34 5.37
C THR A 209 -12.32 -4.30 4.77
N LEU A 210 -13.26 -4.76 5.59
CA LEU A 210 -14.46 -5.44 5.12
C LEU A 210 -15.42 -4.37 4.61
N ILE A 211 -15.74 -4.42 3.32
CA ILE A 211 -16.73 -3.53 2.71
C ILE A 211 -17.97 -4.38 2.46
N SER A 212 -19.08 -4.03 3.11
CA SER A 212 -20.39 -4.52 2.71
C SER A 212 -20.68 -4.02 1.29
N GLY A 213 -20.92 -4.97 0.41
CA GLY A 213 -21.50 -4.70 -0.89
C GLY A 213 -22.73 -5.59 -1.00
N ASN A 214 -23.90 -4.97 -1.11
CA ASN A 214 -25.12 -5.69 -1.44
C ASN A 214 -24.86 -6.57 -2.67
N LEU A 215 -25.21 -7.84 -2.54
CA LEU A 215 -25.43 -8.76 -3.65
C LEU A 215 -26.58 -8.21 -4.49
N ILE A 216 -26.25 -7.56 -5.62
CA ILE A 216 -27.07 -7.57 -6.85
C ILE A 216 -26.09 -7.57 -8.02
#